data_AF-A0A929CA55-F1
#
_entry.id   AF-A0A929CA55-F1
#
_cell.length_a   1.000
_cell.length_b   1.000
_cell.length_c   1.000
_cell.angle_alpha   90.00
_cell.angle_beta   90.00
_cell.angle_gamma   90.00
#
_symmetry.space_group_name_H-M   'P 1'
#
loop_
_entity.id
_entity.type
_entity.pdbx_description
1 polymer ?
#
loop_
_entity_poly.entity_id
_entity_poly.type
_entity_poly.pdbx_seq_one_letter_code
_entity_poly.pdbx_strand_id
1 'polypeptide(L)'
;MAPLQKRALYSLGIGVVLAIALIMVFILKGDVTAFDEDPGFRLIVYALWIGVPLVYLIIVNLTLRKPEQVDERDKLIMGRAPRVQFLAVLFSLIAWVVVLTEVFRDQGQVPVIYLTLIMISALIISTIAQSAGILIGYWRMGRSG
;
A
#
# COMPACT_ATOMS: atom_id res chain seq x y z
N MET A 1 24.59 -0.62 2.93
CA MET A 1 23.24 -1.13 2.60
C MET A 1 23.13 -1.25 1.09
N ALA A 2 22.56 -2.35 0.58
CA ALA A 2 22.36 -2.52 -0.85
C ALA A 2 21.42 -1.42 -1.39
N PRO A 3 21.60 -0.95 -2.65
CA PRO A 3 20.74 0.07 -3.25
C PRO A 3 19.24 -0.26 -3.17
N LEU A 4 18.89 -1.53 -3.35
CA LEU A 4 17.53 -2.04 -3.25
C LEU A 4 16.99 -1.98 -1.80
N GLN A 5 17.81 -2.26 -0.79
CA GLN A 5 17.44 -2.13 0.63
C GLN A 5 17.16 -0.67 1.00
N LYS A 6 17.99 0.27 0.53
CA LYS A 6 17.80 1.71 0.77
C LYS A 6 16.51 2.22 0.11
N ARG A 7 16.20 1.75 -1.10
CA ARG A 7 14.94 2.05 -1.78
C ARG A 7 13.73 1.52 -1.02
N ALA A 8 13.79 0.28 -0.56
CA ALA A 8 12.71 -0.34 0.20
C ALA A 8 12.41 0.42 1.51
N LEU A 9 13.43 1.00 2.15
CA LEU A 9 13.24 1.89 3.30
C LEU A 9 12.50 3.18 2.94
N TYR A 10 12.87 3.84 1.83
CA TYR A 10 12.17 5.05 1.39
C TYR A 10 10.73 4.76 0.99
N SER A 11 10.46 3.68 0.25
CA SER A 11 9.10 3.31 -0.13
C SER A 11 8.25 2.91 1.08
N LEU A 12 8.85 2.26 2.09
CA LEU A 12 8.17 1.98 3.35
C LEU A 12 7.80 3.27 4.08
N GLY A 13 8.74 4.21 4.21
CA GLY A 13 8.52 5.50 4.85
C GLY A 13 7.41 6.29 4.15
N ILE A 14 7.44 6.38 2.82
CA ILE A 14 6.38 7.03 2.03
C ILE A 14 5.04 6.33 2.28
N GLY A 15 4.98 5.00 2.21
CA GLY A 15 3.75 4.24 2.43
C GLY A 15 3.14 4.48 3.82
N VAL A 16 3.98 4.54 4.86
CA VAL A 16 3.55 4.82 6.25
C VAL A 16 3.03 6.25 6.40
N VAL A 17 3.79 7.24 5.91
CA VAL A 17 3.35 8.66 5.95
C VAL A 17 2.00 8.83 5.27
N LEU A 18 1.81 8.12 4.16
CA LEU A 18 0.58 8.17 3.38
C LEU A 18 -0.61 7.53 4.09
N ALA A 19 -0.38 6.39 4.74
CA ALA A 19 -1.37 5.76 5.59
C ALA A 19 -1.84 6.70 6.70
N ILE A 20 -0.88 7.34 7.39
CA ILE A 20 -1.16 8.31 8.45
C ILE A 20 -1.93 9.52 7.91
N ALA A 21 -1.51 10.08 6.77
CA ALA A 21 -2.18 11.23 6.16
C ALA A 21 -3.63 10.90 5.81
N LEU A 22 -3.91 9.73 5.26
CA LEU A 22 -5.28 9.31 4.93
C LEU A 22 -6.12 9.09 6.18
N ILE A 23 -5.58 8.42 7.20
CA ILE A 23 -6.27 8.26 8.50
C ILE A 23 -6.62 9.64 9.07
N MET A 24 -5.68 10.59 9.07
CA MET A 24 -5.91 11.97 9.54
C MET A 24 -6.99 12.68 8.75
N VAL A 25 -7.00 12.56 7.42
CA VAL A 25 -8.03 13.16 6.57
C VAL A 25 -9.43 12.63 6.93
N PHE A 26 -9.58 11.33 7.15
CA PHE A 26 -10.85 10.74 7.57
C PHE A 26 -11.26 11.16 8.98
N ILE A 27 -10.33 11.25 9.94
CA ILE A 27 -10.62 11.73 11.30
C ILE A 27 -11.05 13.20 11.27
N LEU A 28 -10.38 14.05 10.49
CA LEU A 28 -10.63 15.49 10.44
C LEU A 28 -11.92 15.86 9.69
N LYS A 29 -12.29 15.10 8.65
CA LYS A 29 -13.53 15.32 7.88
C LYS A 29 -14.78 14.80 8.59
N GLY A 30 -14.62 14.05 9.68
CA GLY A 30 -15.65 13.87 10.71
C GLY A 30 -16.76 12.86 10.42
N ASP A 31 -16.96 12.41 9.18
CA ASP A 31 -17.93 11.36 8.87
C ASP A 31 -17.71 10.76 7.47
N VAL A 32 -18.14 9.50 7.30
CA VAL A 32 -18.16 8.77 6.03
C VAL A 32 -19.14 9.41 5.03
N THR A 33 -20.14 10.14 5.54
CA THR A 33 -21.14 10.91 4.77
C THR A 33 -20.55 12.12 4.06
N ALA A 34 -19.47 12.71 4.57
CA ALA A 34 -18.79 13.85 3.94
C ALA A 34 -18.25 13.53 2.53
N PHE A 35 -18.03 12.25 2.23
CA PHE A 35 -17.64 11.81 0.89
C PHE A 35 -18.77 11.92 -0.15
N ASP A 36 -20.01 11.73 0.28
CA ASP A 36 -21.17 11.82 -0.60
C ASP A 36 -21.57 13.28 -0.81
N GLU A 37 -21.47 14.10 0.25
CA GLU A 37 -21.91 15.49 0.27
C GLU A 37 -20.92 16.49 -0.35
N ASP A 38 -19.61 16.24 -0.27
CA ASP A 38 -18.57 17.18 -0.74
C ASP A 38 -17.85 16.67 -2.02
N PRO A 39 -18.18 17.22 -3.20
CA PRO A 39 -17.51 16.86 -4.45
C PRO A 39 -16.01 17.16 -4.44
N GLY A 40 -15.58 18.22 -3.75
CA GLY A 40 -14.17 18.59 -3.65
C GLY A 40 -13.38 17.56 -2.86
N PHE A 41 -13.95 17.08 -1.76
CA PHE A 41 -13.35 16.00 -0.98
C PHE A 41 -13.19 14.71 -1.79
N ARG A 42 -14.23 14.33 -2.54
CA ARG A 42 -14.18 13.17 -3.44
C ARG A 42 -13.10 13.28 -4.51
N LEU A 43 -12.95 14.46 -5.12
CA LEU A 43 -11.88 14.71 -6.10
C LEU A 43 -10.48 14.62 -5.48
N ILE A 44 -10.28 15.12 -4.26
CA ILE A 44 -9.00 14.99 -3.54
C ILE A 44 -8.67 13.51 -3.31
N VAL A 45 -9.66 12.72 -2.91
CA VAL A 45 -9.47 11.27 -2.70
C VAL A 45 -9.10 10.57 -4.01
N TYR A 46 -9.76 10.88 -5.12
CA TYR A 46 -9.40 10.33 -6.45
C TYR A 46 -8.03 10.81 -6.94
N ALA A 47 -7.65 12.05 -6.66
CA ALA A 47 -6.32 12.54 -6.97
C ALA A 47 -5.24 11.78 -6.18
N LEU A 48 -5.48 11.46 -4.90
CA LEU A 48 -4.63 10.59 -4.09
C LEU A 48 -4.56 9.17 -4.67
N TRP A 49 -5.67 8.62 -5.15
CA TRP A 49 -5.69 7.28 -5.76
C TRP A 49 -4.76 7.12 -6.95
N ILE A 50 -4.72 8.14 -7.80
CA ILE A 50 -3.92 8.09 -9.03
C ILE A 50 -2.52 8.61 -8.75
N GLY A 51 -2.42 9.74 -8.04
CA GLY A 51 -1.15 10.43 -7.80
C GLY A 51 -0.16 9.56 -7.03
N VAL A 52 -0.63 8.75 -6.07
CA VAL A 52 0.25 7.97 -5.20
C VAL A 52 0.92 6.79 -5.93
N PRO A 53 0.17 5.90 -6.61
CA PRO A 53 0.78 4.88 -7.47
C PRO A 53 1.65 5.49 -8.56
N LEU A 54 1.24 6.64 -9.12
CA LEU A 54 1.96 7.29 -10.20
C LEU A 54 3.31 7.86 -9.73
N VAL A 55 3.35 8.53 -8.57
CA VAL A 55 4.60 8.97 -7.93
C VAL A 55 5.49 7.78 -7.61
N TYR A 56 4.93 6.69 -7.07
CA TYR A 56 5.68 5.47 -6.80
C TYR A 56 6.29 4.88 -8.08
N LEU A 57 5.49 4.78 -9.15
CA LEU A 57 5.92 4.26 -10.45
C LEU A 57 7.03 5.12 -11.06
N ILE A 58 6.90 6.45 -10.99
CA ILE A 58 7.93 7.40 -11.42
C ILE A 58 9.22 7.17 -10.65
N ILE A 59 9.16 7.11 -9.31
CA ILE A 59 10.34 6.88 -8.47
C ILE A 59 11.00 5.54 -8.84
N VAL A 60 10.22 4.46 -8.98
CA VAL A 60 10.73 3.13 -9.32
C VAL A 60 11.38 3.12 -10.70
N ASN A 61 10.75 3.70 -11.71
CA ASN A 61 11.29 3.71 -13.08
C ASN A 61 12.52 4.62 -13.22
N LEU A 62 12.57 5.74 -12.50
CA LEU A 62 13.73 6.63 -12.52
C LEU A 62 14.91 6.04 -11.75
N THR A 63 14.66 5.24 -10.71
CA THR A 63 15.72 4.62 -9.88
C THR A 63 16.21 3.26 -10.38
N LEU A 64 15.44 2.54 -11.20
CA LEU A 64 15.86 1.30 -11.89
C LEU A 64 16.77 1.63 -13.09
N ARG A 65 17.92 2.25 -12.85
CA ARG A 65 18.94 2.48 -13.89
C ARG A 65 20.24 1.77 -13.52
N LYS A 66 20.26 0.46 -13.87
CA LYS A 66 21.36 -0.34 -14.43
C LYS A 66 21.20 -1.83 -14.01
N PRO A 67 20.92 -2.74 -14.95
CA PRO A 67 20.83 -4.19 -14.68
C PRO A 67 22.11 -4.76 -14.03
N GLU A 68 23.25 -4.12 -14.29
CA GLU A 68 24.59 -4.51 -13.81
C GLU A 68 24.78 -4.36 -12.29
N GLN A 69 23.88 -3.66 -11.58
CA GLN A 69 23.95 -3.49 -10.12
C GLN A 69 23.07 -4.47 -9.34
N VAL A 70 22.36 -5.38 -10.02
CA VAL A 70 21.45 -6.35 -9.38
C VAL A 70 22.20 -7.66 -9.15
N ASP A 71 22.64 -7.85 -7.91
CA ASP A 71 23.28 -9.09 -7.46
C ASP A 71 22.32 -10.29 -7.54
N GLU A 72 22.84 -11.52 -7.61
CA GLU A 72 22.01 -12.74 -7.60
C GLU A 72 21.11 -12.81 -6.36
N ARG A 73 21.63 -12.31 -5.23
CA ARG A 73 20.89 -12.16 -3.98
C ARG A 73 19.66 -11.27 -4.15
N ASP A 74 19.76 -10.18 -4.90
CA ASP A 74 18.67 -9.23 -5.12
C ASP A 74 17.57 -9.86 -5.98
N LYS A 75 17.95 -10.68 -6.99
CA LYS A 75 16.99 -11.43 -7.83
C LYS A 75 16.16 -12.41 -6.99
N LEU A 76 16.80 -13.14 -6.07
CA LEU A 76 16.11 -14.07 -5.18
C LEU A 76 15.13 -13.37 -4.22
N ILE A 77 15.49 -12.19 -3.72
CA ILE A 77 14.60 -11.37 -2.88
C ILE A 77 13.41 -10.85 -3.69
N MET A 78 13.69 -10.28 -4.87
CA MET A 78 12.65 -9.78 -5.78
C MET A 78 11.70 -10.88 -6.24
N GLY A 79 12.12 -12.13 -6.33
CA GLY A 79 11.24 -13.26 -6.65
C GLY A 79 10.26 -13.63 -5.52
N ARG A 80 10.56 -13.29 -4.26
CA ARG A 80 9.73 -13.63 -3.09
C ARG A 80 8.86 -12.48 -2.61
N ALA A 81 9.33 -11.23 -2.73
CA ALA A 81 8.61 -10.05 -2.27
C ALA A 81 7.17 -9.92 -2.85
N PRO A 82 6.92 -10.21 -4.14
CA PRO A 82 5.57 -10.16 -4.72
C PRO A 82 4.59 -11.15 -4.07
N ARG A 83 5.06 -12.30 -3.58
CA ARG A 83 4.19 -13.27 -2.90
C ARG A 83 3.72 -12.73 -1.55
N VAL A 84 4.60 -12.08 -0.80
CA VAL A 84 4.27 -11.44 0.48
C VAL A 84 3.28 -10.30 0.26
N GLN A 85 3.53 -9.48 -0.76
CA GLN A 85 2.63 -8.40 -1.17
C GLN A 85 1.24 -8.92 -1.55
N PHE A 86 1.18 -9.96 -2.38
CA PHE A 86 -0.08 -10.59 -2.79
C PHE A 86 -0.87 -11.12 -1.59
N LEU A 87 -0.22 -11.87 -0.69
CA LEU A 87 -0.87 -12.41 0.51
C LEU A 87 -1.38 -11.29 1.43
N ALA A 88 -0.62 -10.22 1.62
CA ALA A 88 -1.03 -9.10 2.46
C ALA A 88 -2.29 -8.41 1.91
N VAL A 89 -2.33 -8.17 0.59
CA VAL A 89 -3.53 -7.60 -0.06
C VAL A 89 -4.71 -8.57 0.03
N LEU A 90 -4.50 -9.87 -0.20
CA LEU A 90 -5.56 -10.87 -0.12
C LEU A 90 -6.17 -10.94 1.29
N PHE A 91 -5.35 -11.01 2.34
CA PHE A 91 -5.84 -11.01 3.72
C PHE A 91 -6.56 -9.72 4.09
N SER A 92 -6.09 -8.58 3.59
CA SER A 92 -6.79 -7.31 3.77
C SER A 92 -8.18 -7.32 3.14
N LEU A 93 -8.31 -7.84 1.91
CA LEU A 93 -9.61 -7.93 1.24
C LEU A 93 -10.55 -8.88 1.97
N ILE A 94 -10.04 -10.01 2.47
CA ILE A 94 -10.82 -10.93 3.31
C ILE A 94 -11.31 -10.21 4.57
N ALA A 95 -10.44 -9.47 5.26
CA ALA A 95 -10.83 -8.70 6.44
C ALA A 95 -11.91 -7.66 6.13
N TRP A 96 -11.79 -6.94 5.02
CA TRP A 96 -12.81 -5.99 4.57
C TRP A 96 -14.15 -6.67 4.29
N VAL A 97 -14.16 -7.80 3.59
CA VAL A 97 -15.38 -8.56 3.30
C VAL A 97 -16.06 -8.99 4.60
N VAL A 98 -15.32 -9.56 5.55
CA VAL A 98 -15.86 -10.01 6.84
C VAL A 98 -16.43 -8.84 7.63
N VAL A 99 -15.64 -7.77 7.81
CA VAL A 99 -16.06 -6.60 8.61
C VAL A 99 -17.29 -5.93 8.02
N LEU A 100 -17.29 -5.65 6.71
CA LEU A 100 -18.43 -4.98 6.07
C LEU A 100 -19.67 -5.86 6.07
N THR A 101 -19.51 -7.18 5.90
CA THR A 101 -20.64 -8.10 5.96
C THR A 101 -21.27 -8.13 7.34
N GLU A 102 -20.48 -8.14 8.42
CA GLU A 102 -21.03 -8.13 9.78
C GLU A 102 -21.65 -6.79 10.18
N VAL A 103 -20.99 -5.68 9.83
CA VAL A 103 -21.47 -4.33 10.19
C VAL A 103 -22.73 -3.95 9.43
N PHE A 104 -22.84 -4.35 8.16
CA PHE A 104 -23.95 -3.98 7.27
C PHE A 104 -24.95 -5.12 7.03
N ARG A 105 -24.85 -6.21 7.80
CA ARG A 105 -25.67 -7.43 7.64
C ARG A 105 -27.17 -7.12 7.57
N ASP A 106 -27.66 -6.32 8.51
CA ASP A 106 -29.09 -6.00 8.63
C ASP A 106 -29.57 -4.98 7.59
N GLN A 107 -28.64 -4.21 7.02
CA GLN A 107 -28.96 -3.13 6.08
C GLN A 107 -29.05 -3.66 4.65
N GLY A 108 -28.41 -4.79 4.34
CA GLY A 108 -28.39 -5.40 3.01
C GLY A 108 -27.64 -4.59 1.94
N GLN A 109 -27.00 -3.49 2.34
CA GLN A 109 -26.26 -2.60 1.44
C GLN A 109 -25.04 -2.03 2.15
N VAL A 110 -23.94 -1.89 1.41
CA VAL A 110 -22.69 -1.28 1.89
C VAL A 110 -22.53 0.09 1.24
N PRO A 111 -22.30 1.17 2.02
CA PRO A 111 -22.06 2.49 1.47
C PRO A 111 -20.86 2.53 0.51
N VAL A 112 -20.99 3.28 -0.60
CA VAL A 112 -20.03 3.29 -1.72
C VAL A 112 -18.62 3.73 -1.29
N ILE A 113 -18.54 4.65 -0.34
CA ILE A 113 -17.28 5.12 0.28
C ILE A 113 -16.42 3.99 0.87
N TYR A 114 -17.00 2.87 1.31
CA TYR A 114 -16.19 1.73 1.76
C TYR A 114 -15.44 1.05 0.61
N LEU A 115 -15.97 1.06 -0.61
CA LEU A 115 -15.20 0.64 -1.79
C LEU A 115 -13.97 1.52 -1.96
N THR A 116 -14.13 2.81 -1.64
CA THR A 116 -13.03 3.76 -1.71
C THR A 116 -11.95 3.45 -0.65
N LEU A 117 -12.38 3.17 0.58
CA LEU A 117 -11.48 2.78 1.68
C LEU A 117 -10.76 1.46 1.41
N ILE A 118 -11.45 0.47 0.83
CA ILE A 118 -10.86 -0.81 0.43
C ILE A 118 -9.71 -0.59 -0.54
N MET A 119 -9.93 0.18 -1.61
CA MET A 119 -8.91 0.45 -2.62
C MET A 119 -7.68 1.15 -2.02
N ILE A 120 -7.91 2.19 -1.20
CA ILE A 120 -6.83 2.90 -0.51
C ILE A 120 -6.02 1.96 0.37
N SER A 121 -6.72 1.15 1.17
CA SER A 121 -6.08 0.19 2.07
C SER A 121 -5.26 -0.82 1.30
N ALA A 122 -5.79 -1.33 0.18
CA ALA A 122 -5.08 -2.25 -0.69
C ALA A 122 -3.80 -1.62 -1.26
N LEU A 123 -3.84 -0.37 -1.70
CA LEU A 123 -2.65 0.35 -2.19
C LEU A 123 -1.59 0.52 -1.09
N ILE A 124 -1.98 0.98 0.10
CA ILE A 124 -1.07 1.16 1.24
C ILE A 124 -0.44 -0.18 1.63
N ILE A 125 -1.27 -1.20 1.84
CA ILE A 125 -0.83 -2.53 2.29
C ILE A 125 0.08 -3.15 1.23
N SER A 126 -0.26 -2.99 -0.05
CA SER A 126 0.57 -3.43 -1.17
C SER A 126 1.96 -2.78 -1.14
N THR A 127 2.05 -1.45 -1.01
CA THR A 127 3.32 -0.72 -0.94
C THR A 127 4.15 -1.09 0.30
N ILE A 128 3.51 -1.19 1.47
CA ILE A 128 4.16 -1.57 2.73
C ILE A 128 4.65 -3.01 2.67
N ALA A 129 3.81 -3.95 2.23
CA ALA A 129 4.14 -5.37 2.19
C ALA A 129 5.24 -5.67 1.17
N GLN A 130 5.26 -4.99 0.02
CA GLN A 130 6.36 -5.10 -0.94
C GLN A 130 7.68 -4.65 -0.31
N SER A 131 7.68 -3.48 0.35
CA SER A 131 8.85 -2.90 0.99
C SER A 131 9.35 -3.78 2.15
N ALA A 132 8.43 -4.22 3.02
CA ALA A 132 8.71 -5.11 4.12
C ALA A 132 9.25 -6.48 3.66
N GLY A 133 8.68 -7.06 2.60
CA GLY A 133 9.14 -8.31 2.02
C GLY A 133 10.59 -8.25 1.53
N ILE A 134 10.99 -7.12 0.93
CA ILE A 134 12.39 -6.87 0.52
C ILE A 134 13.30 -6.78 1.75
N LEU A 135 12.92 -5.98 2.76
CA LEU A 135 13.73 -5.79 3.97
C LEU A 135 13.90 -7.07 4.79
N ILE A 136 12.82 -7.85 4.98
CA ILE A 136 12.86 -9.16 5.64
C ILE A 136 13.74 -10.13 4.86
N GLY A 137 13.68 -10.09 3.52
CA GLY A 137 14.55 -10.87 2.65
C GLY A 137 16.04 -10.61 2.94
N TYR A 138 16.43 -9.33 3.01
CA TYR A 138 17.81 -8.95 3.34
C TYR A 138 18.21 -9.39 4.75
N TRP A 139 17.34 -9.18 5.74
CA TRP A 139 17.61 -9.53 7.14
C TRP A 139 17.80 -11.04 7.33
N ARG A 140 16.96 -11.88 6.72
CA ARG A 140 17.09 -13.34 6.81
C ARG A 140 18.40 -13.84 6.20
N MET A 141 18.78 -13.34 5.03
CA MET A 141 20.04 -13.76 4.38
C MET A 141 21.29 -13.23 5.07
N GLY A 142 21.21 -12.09 5.77
CA GLY A 142 22.33 -11.59 6.57
C GLY A 142 22.54 -12.35 7.88
N ARG A 143 21.58 -13.21 8.25
CA ARG A 143 21.61 -14.03 9.47
C ARG A 143 22.03 -15.48 9.21
N SER A 144 22.11 -15.87 7.94
CA SER A 144 22.45 -17.23 7.46
C SER A 144 23.80 -17.31 6.75
N GLY A 145 24.59 -16.23 6.76
CA GLY A 145 25.98 -16.19 6.33
C GLY A 145 26.85 -15.74 7.49
#